data_AF-A0A2G9S349-F1
#
_entry.id   AF-A0A2G9S349-F1
#
_cell.length_a   1.000
_cell.length_b   1.000
_cell.length_c   1.000
_cell.angle_alpha   90.00
_cell.angle_beta   90.00
_cell.angle_gamma   90.00
#
_symmetry.space_group_name_H-M   'P 1'
#
loop_
_entity.id
_entity.type
_entity.pdbx_description
1 polymer ?
#
loop_
_entity_poly.entity_id
_entity_poly.type
_entity_poly.pdbx_seq_one_letter_code
_entity_poly.pdbx_strand_id
1 'polypeptide(L)' 'MNLQINPQLGNSLKFCDMPFHMQNNIFHRFSDAWDIINLGQLNQTLHVLSEDRHLWKTLCKYHFTEKMVLSSSAINCWA' A
#
# COMPACT_ATOMS: atom_id res chain seq x y z
N MET A 1 -4.69 30.06 4.08
CA MET A 1 -4.40 29.66 2.69
C MET A 1 -5.66 29.01 2.14
N ASN A 2 -6.25 29.59 1.11
CA ASN A 2 -7.45 29.06 0.47
C ASN A 2 -6.99 28.33 -0.80
N LEU A 3 -6.81 27.01 -0.70
CA LEU A 3 -6.45 26.15 -1.82
C LEU A 3 -7.71 25.99 -2.69
N GLN A 4 -7.92 26.92 -3.61
CA GLN A 4 -8.93 26.77 -4.65
C GLN A 4 -8.47 25.64 -5.60
N ILE A 5 -9.04 24.46 -5.41
CA ILE A 5 -8.86 23.32 -6.29
C ILE A 5 -9.65 23.62 -7.57
N ASN A 6 -8.93 23.81 -8.67
CA ASN A 6 -9.50 24.10 -9.98
C ASN A 6 -10.36 22.91 -10.46
N PRO A 7 -11.67 23.10 -10.73
CA PRO A 7 -12.56 22.02 -11.18
C PRO A 7 -12.27 21.51 -12.61
N GLN A 8 -11.29 22.08 -13.32
CA GLN A 8 -10.87 21.67 -14.67
C GLN A 8 -10.00 20.38 -14.69
N LEU A 9 -10.09 19.53 -13.67
CA LEU A 9 -9.48 18.19 -13.67
C LEU A 9 -10.41 17.18 -14.37
N GLY A 10 -10.98 17.56 -15.51
CA GLY A 10 -12.04 16.85 -16.24
C GLY A 10 -11.64 15.48 -16.80
N ASN A 11 -10.36 15.11 -16.68
CA ASN A 11 -9.83 13.75 -16.86
C ASN A 11 -8.77 13.49 -15.78
N SER A 12 -9.12 13.65 -14.50
CA SER A 12 -8.24 13.22 -13.40
C SER A 12 -7.99 11.73 -13.55
N LEU A 13 -6.82 11.36 -14.09
CA LEU A 13 -6.37 9.98 -14.18
C LEU A 13 -6.44 9.40 -12.77
N LYS A 14 -7.41 8.51 -12.54
CA LYS A 14 -7.59 7.91 -11.23
C LYS A 14 -6.47 6.91 -11.01
N PHE A 15 -6.21 6.62 -9.75
CA PHE A 15 -5.29 5.55 -9.37
C PHE A 15 -5.61 4.22 -10.12
N CYS A 16 -6.90 3.92 -10.27
CA CYS A 16 -7.38 2.72 -10.96
C CYS A 16 -7.19 2.74 -12.48
N ASP A 17 -7.01 3.93 -13.08
CA ASP A 17 -6.81 4.08 -14.53
C ASP A 17 -5.33 3.85 -14.92
N MET A 18 -4.44 3.78 -13.93
CA MET A 18 -3.03 3.48 -14.16
C MET A 18 -2.82 1.99 -14.48
N PRO A 19 -1.78 1.63 -15.26
CA PRO A 19 -1.41 0.23 -15.46
C PRO A 19 -1.18 -0.53 -14.15
N PHE A 20 -1.54 -1.82 -14.12
CA PHE A 20 -1.43 -2.69 -12.94
C PHE A 20 -0.04 -2.65 -12.28
N HIS A 21 1.04 -2.67 -13.07
CA HIS A 21 2.40 -2.62 -12.54
C HIS A 21 2.71 -1.30 -11.80
N MET A 22 2.11 -0.17 -12.22
CA MET A 22 2.27 1.11 -11.55
C MET A 22 1.48 1.13 -10.24
N GLN A 23 0.27 0.57 -10.22
CA GLN A 23 -0.50 0.39 -8.99
C GLN A 23 0.29 -0.48 -8.00
N ASN A 24 0.85 -1.61 -8.45
CA ASN A 24 1.68 -2.48 -7.60
C ASN A 24 2.93 -1.77 -7.06
N ASN A 25 3.63 -1.00 -7.89
CA ASN A 25 4.79 -0.22 -7.46
C ASN A 25 4.43 0.77 -6.35
N ILE A 26 3.25 1.38 -6.43
CA ILE A 26 2.76 2.29 -5.39
C ILE A 26 2.42 1.53 -4.11
N PHE A 27 1.79 0.36 -4.19
CA PHE A 27 1.55 -0.50 -3.03
C PHE A 27 2.86 -0.79 -2.26
N HIS A 28 3.92 -1.15 -2.98
CA HIS A 28 5.24 -1.42 -2.39
C HIS A 28 5.95 -0.20 -1.77
N ARG A 29 5.44 1.02 -1.98
CA ARG A 29 5.98 2.25 -1.40
C ARG A 29 5.30 2.65 -0.10
N PHE A 30 4.15 2.06 0.26
CA PHE A 30 3.54 2.31 1.55
C PHE A 30 4.42 1.80 2.67
N SER A 31 4.61 2.66 3.66
CA SER A 31 5.27 2.32 4.91
C SER A 31 4.28 2.03 6.03
N ASP A 32 2.97 2.16 5.83
CA ASP A 32 1.95 1.83 6.83
C ASP A 32 1.05 0.70 6.33
N ALA A 33 0.84 -0.31 7.18
CA ALA A 33 -0.08 -1.40 6.92
C ALA A 33 -1.53 -0.92 6.80
N TRP A 34 -1.90 0.10 7.59
CA TRP A 34 -3.24 0.65 7.62
C TRP A 34 -3.63 1.27 6.26
N ASP A 35 -2.70 1.99 5.63
CA ASP A 35 -2.92 2.59 4.31
C ASP A 35 -3.13 1.52 3.23
N ILE A 36 -2.34 0.44 3.27
CA ILE A 36 -2.45 -0.70 2.35
C ILE A 36 -3.83 -1.36 2.49
N ILE A 37 -4.28 -1.60 3.72
CA ILE A 37 -5.58 -2.25 4.00
C ILE A 37 -6.73 -1.37 3.51
N ASN A 38 -6.73 -0.08 3.86
CA ASN A 38 -7.81 0.83 3.46
C ASN A 38 -7.88 1.00 1.93
N LEU A 39 -6.72 1.10 1.27
CA LEU A 39 -6.67 1.22 -0.18
C LEU A 39 -7.17 -0.07 -0.86
N GLY A 40 -6.85 -1.23 -0.30
CA GLY A 40 -7.31 -2.54 -0.78
C GLY A 40 -8.84 -2.70 -0.74
N GLN A 41 -9.53 -2.01 0.17
CA GLN A 41 -11.00 -2.08 0.29
C GLN A 41 -11.76 -1.31 -0.80
N LEU A 42 -11.10 -0.46 -1.60
CA LEU A 42 -11.80 0.41 -2.55
C LEU A 42 -12.32 -0.30 -3.80
N ASN A 43 -11.61 -1.32 -4.30
CA ASN A 43 -12.07 -2.15 -5.42
C ASN A 43 -11.27 -3.46 -5.55
N GLN A 44 -11.76 -4.36 -6.40
CA GLN A 44 -11.20 -5.71 -6.57
C GLN A 44 -9.72 -5.73 -7.00
N THR A 45 -9.30 -4.84 -7.90
CA THR A 45 -7.90 -4.79 -8.35
C THR A 45 -6.97 -4.43 -7.21
N LEU A 46 -7.37 -3.45 -6.39
CA LEU A 46 -6.57 -3.01 -5.25
C LEU A 46 -6.58 -4.03 -4.12
N HIS A 47 -7.70 -4.75 -3.94
CA HIS A 47 -7.78 -5.86 -3.01
C HIS A 47 -6.73 -6.93 -3.33
N VAL A 48 -6.65 -7.36 -4.59
CA VAL A 48 -5.65 -8.34 -5.03
C VAL A 48 -4.22 -7.85 -4.80
N LEU A 49 -3.95 -6.57 -5.07
CA LEU A 49 -2.64 -5.97 -4.79
C LEU A 49 -2.32 -5.91 -3.29
N SER A 50 -3.33 -5.60 -2.46
CA SER A 50 -3.17 -5.52 -1.01
C SER A 50 -2.90 -6.87 -0.34
N GLU A 51 -3.25 -7.98 -0.99
CA GLU A 51 -3.00 -9.34 -0.49
C GLU A 51 -1.68 -9.95 -0.98
N ASP A 52 -0.87 -9.20 -1.75
CA ASP A 52 0.40 -9.71 -2.28
C ASP A 52 1.40 -10.03 -1.14
N ARG A 53 1.88 -11.27 -1.09
CA ARG A 53 2.83 -11.72 -0.06
C ARG A 53 4.17 -10.97 -0.09
N HIS A 54 4.67 -10.62 -1.26
CA HIS A 54 5.92 -9.88 -1.42
C HIS A 54 5.80 -8.45 -0.90
N LEU A 55 4.62 -7.83 -1.06
CA LEU A 55 4.31 -6.53 -0.45
C LEU A 55 4.50 -6.59 1.05
N TRP A 56 3.79 -7.50 1.73
CA TRP A 56 3.89 -7.65 3.19
C TRP A 56 5.29 -8.05 3.64
N LYS A 57 5.99 -8.92 2.91
CA LYS A 57 7.39 -9.28 3.22
C LYS A 57 8.32 -8.06 3.15
N THR A 58 8.09 -7.17 2.18
CA THR A 58 8.87 -5.93 2.03
C THR A 58 8.56 -4.95 3.15
N LEU A 59 7.28 -4.81 3.51
CA LEU A 59 6.83 -3.98 4.62
C LEU A 59 7.41 -4.46 5.96
N CYS A 60 7.39 -5.77 6.20
CA CYS A 60 8.01 -6.37 7.38
C CYS A 60 9.52 -6.07 7.43
N LYS A 61 10.25 -6.22 6.32
CA LYS A 61 11.68 -5.89 6.26
C LYS A 61 11.96 -4.40 6.49
N TYR A 62 11.05 -3.53 6.03
CA TYR A 62 11.17 -2.09 6.19
C TYR A 62 11.07 -1.68 7.66
N HIS A 63 10.12 -2.25 8.41
CA HIS A 63 9.92 -1.94 9.84
C HIS A 63 10.83 -2.73 10.77
N PHE A 64 11.03 -4.01 10.47
CA PHE A 64 11.82 -4.91 11.27
C PHE A 64 13.10 -5.23 10.50
N THR A 65 14.19 -4.55 10.87
CA THR A 65 15.52 -4.94 10.40
C THR A 65 15.77 -6.42 10.73
N GLU A 66 16.51 -7.14 9.88
CA GLU A 66 16.67 -8.61 9.94
C GLU A 66 17.08 -9.17 11.33
N LYS A 67 17.65 -8.34 12.21
CA LYS A 67 18.01 -8.70 13.59
C LYS A 67 16.85 -8.75 14.59
N MET A 68 15.74 -8.04 14.35
CA MET A 68 14.57 -8.02 15.25
C MET A 68 13.54 -9.13 14.95
N VAL A 69 13.57 -9.72 13.75
CA VAL A 69 12.63 -10.79 13.36
C VAL A 69 13.02 -12.16 13.94
N LEU A 70 14.25 -12.31 14.45
CA LEU A 70 14.78 -13.56 15.01
C LEU A 70 14.51 -13.77 16.51
N SER A 71 14.02 -12.76 17.22
CA SER A 71 13.42 -12.99 18.55
C SER A 71 11.94 -13.29 18.34
N SER A 72 11.41 -14.25 19.10
CA SER A 72 10.08 -14.88 18.97
C SER A 72 8.86 -13.93 19.06
N SER A 73 9.06 -12.61 18.95
CA SER A 73 8.10 -11.53 19.10
C SER A 73 7.52 -11.01 17.77
N ALA A 74 8.15 -11.31 16.63
CA ALA A 74 7.68 -10.84 15.31
C ALA A 74 6.51 -11.67 14.72
N ILE A 75 6.08 -12.73 15.43
CA ILE A 75 5.01 -13.64 14.99
C ILE A 75 3.62 -12.97 15.02
N ASN A 76 3.46 -11.83 15.70
CA ASN A 76 2.14 -11.23 15.93
C ASN A 76 1.77 -10.06 15.02
N CYS A 77 2.48 -9.81 13.91
CA CYS A 77 2.02 -8.79 12.97
C CYS A 77 0.72 -9.18 12.24
N TRP A 78 0.24 -10.41 12.40
CA TRP A 78 -0.98 -10.98 11.80
C TRP A 78 -1.76 -11.84 12.82
N ALA A 79 -1.91 -11.37 14.06
CA ALA A 79 -2.85 -11.94 15.04
C ALA A 79 -3.93 -10.92 15.39
#